data_AF-A0A354M7K0-F1
#
_entry.id   AF-A0A354M7K0-F1
#
_cell.length_a   1.000
_cell.length_b   1.000
_cell.length_c   1.000
_cell.angle_alpha   90.00
_cell.angle_beta   90.00
_cell.angle_gamma   90.00
#
_symmetry.space_group_name_H-M   'P 1'
#
loop_
_entity.id
_entity.type
_entity.pdbx_description
1 polymer ?
#
loop_
_entity_poly.entity_id
_entity_poly.type
_entity_poly.pdbx_seq_one_letter_code
_entity_poly.pdbx_strand_id
1 'polypeptide(L)'
;MKQHTLTADFCRKYLNAAAALLLAAGLVLSAGCDGKKAVTPKDNASSSASSNTSDGSNPPEQAESAASEVNSAADRLAGTLTGETTVKKQRSDANEIRPAGNCASLLNPLKGYADDKAEKMRNGILATGNTEQYYKITGKKYYVSADGDNANSGLSPTEAIRSVDMVASLSLEEGDAVLFERGSVFRLTQTISPISGVIYGSYGSGDKPAIYASPKNYAADNIWQPSLKKNVWKAEFSYKQAGSMVFDHGKEVGFLKIAGVDQLTSNTDFYHNADEGIIYLYCDKGNPSKVYKDIEICSEMRIFALANDVSNVTIDNLCLKYSGDCAVAGLEKNSDITVTNCEIGYIGGIEFGTVRYGNAITLWNGCGKFNVSNNWIYQSFDTAVSPQGSAGYEYTSITFTDNLLEYNNVDFEWYDHSASAKWRNIRCDGNIMRFTSLGWGTRPNDASYRGIEGCLRGATANFDFSGFSFKNNIMDCPGREVINWSMSSEQLAAFDMSGNTLYLNKTYRKIFNSNPAIMRNLNNAENTAKYFNKDVNSQTLEEIWRLWDKDSSSKAYCFD
;
A
#
# COMPACT_ATOMS: atom_id res chain seq x y z
N MET A 1 -38.66 12.18 4.67
CA MET A 1 -38.43 12.00 3.22
C MET A 1 -38.62 13.33 2.51
N LYS A 2 -37.58 13.80 1.80
CA LYS A 2 -37.68 14.73 0.67
C LYS A 2 -36.60 14.29 -0.32
N GLN A 3 -36.97 13.84 -1.51
CA GLN A 3 -36.02 13.63 -2.59
C GLN A 3 -35.60 15.01 -3.11
N HIS A 4 -34.28 15.23 -3.24
CA HIS A 4 -33.75 16.34 -4.02
C HIS A 4 -33.12 15.80 -5.29
N THR A 5 -33.79 16.05 -6.41
CA THR A 5 -33.34 15.72 -7.75
C THR A 5 -32.18 16.64 -8.13
N LEU A 6 -30.97 16.10 -8.31
CA LEU A 6 -29.84 16.84 -8.87
C LEU A 6 -29.88 16.74 -10.40
N THR A 7 -30.28 17.83 -11.06
CA THR A 7 -30.48 17.90 -12.50
C THR A 7 -29.33 18.59 -13.24
N ALA A 8 -28.86 17.98 -14.33
CA ALA A 8 -28.20 18.55 -15.52
C ALA A 8 -26.95 19.45 -15.39
N ASP A 9 -26.89 20.43 -14.49
CA ASP A 9 -25.78 21.39 -14.39
C ASP A 9 -24.46 20.75 -13.93
N PHE A 10 -24.53 19.62 -13.23
CA PHE A 10 -23.34 18.82 -12.87
C PHE A 10 -22.56 18.37 -14.12
N CYS A 11 -23.26 17.99 -15.20
CA CYS A 11 -22.62 17.49 -16.42
C CYS A 11 -21.92 18.61 -17.23
N ARG A 12 -22.43 19.85 -17.21
CA ARG A 12 -21.80 20.98 -17.92
C ARG A 12 -20.44 21.37 -17.33
N LYS A 13 -20.22 21.14 -16.03
CA LYS A 13 -18.95 21.49 -15.37
C LYS A 13 -17.79 20.56 -15.76
N TYR A 14 -18.08 19.28 -16.04
CA TYR A 14 -17.06 18.29 -16.42
C TYR A 14 -16.56 18.44 -17.87
N LEU A 15 -17.44 18.81 -18.81
CA LEU A 15 -17.06 19.01 -20.22
C LEU A 15 -16.02 20.13 -20.41
N ASN A 16 -16.11 21.22 -19.62
CA ASN A 16 -15.15 22.32 -19.71
C ASN A 16 -13.78 21.99 -19.06
N ALA A 17 -13.75 21.08 -18.08
CA ALA A 17 -12.48 20.63 -17.48
C ALA A 17 -11.67 19.74 -18.44
N ALA A 18 -12.36 18.87 -19.20
CA ALA A 18 -11.72 18.04 -20.22
C ALA A 18 -11.13 18.86 -21.38
N ALA A 19 -11.80 19.95 -21.79
CA ALA A 19 -11.30 20.85 -22.82
C ALA A 19 -10.01 21.60 -22.42
N ALA A 20 -9.81 21.86 -21.12
CA ALA A 20 -8.61 22.53 -20.62
C ALA A 20 -7.36 21.62 -20.64
N LEU A 21 -7.50 20.31 -20.43
CA LEU A 21 -6.37 19.37 -20.51
C LEU A 21 -5.85 19.18 -21.95
N LEU A 22 -6.72 19.27 -22.96
CA LEU A 22 -6.34 19.08 -24.37
C LEU A 22 -5.52 20.25 -24.95
N LEU A 23 -5.53 21.43 -24.33
CA LEU A 23 -4.74 22.59 -24.74
C LEU A 23 -3.31 22.60 -24.21
N ALA A 24 -2.98 21.77 -23.21
CA ALA A 24 -1.63 21.68 -22.64
C ALA A 24 -0.70 20.69 -23.37
N ALA A 25 -1.25 19.78 -24.18
CA ALA A 25 -0.48 18.73 -24.88
C ALA A 25 -0.06 19.12 -26.32
N GLY A 26 -0.37 20.33 -26.77
CA GLY A 26 -0.25 20.74 -28.18
C GLY A 26 0.78 21.83 -28.46
N LEU A 27 1.98 21.79 -27.87
CA LEU A 27 2.99 22.83 -28.10
C LEU A 27 4.48 22.40 -28.00
N VAL A 28 4.81 21.20 -28.49
CA VAL A 28 6.19 20.86 -28.90
C VAL A 28 6.17 20.11 -30.22
N LEU A 29 6.43 20.81 -31.33
CA LEU A 29 7.11 20.34 -32.57
C LEU A 29 6.86 21.34 -33.74
N SER A 30 7.87 22.11 -34.12
CA SER A 30 8.29 22.31 -35.53
C SER A 30 9.36 23.41 -35.67
N ALA A 31 10.13 23.32 -36.75
CA ALA A 31 11.20 24.22 -37.22
C ALA A 31 12.48 24.30 -36.35
N GLY A 32 13.68 24.10 -36.90
CA GLY A 32 14.00 23.77 -38.30
C GLY A 32 15.44 23.30 -38.51
N CYS A 33 15.68 22.66 -39.65
CA CYS A 33 16.99 22.17 -40.07
C CYS A 33 17.80 23.27 -40.77
N ASP A 34 19.11 23.30 -40.55
CA ASP A 34 20.18 23.56 -41.54
C ASP A 34 21.54 23.42 -40.82
N GLY A 35 22.63 22.91 -41.40
CA GLY A 35 22.80 22.25 -42.69
C GLY A 35 24.29 22.21 -43.12
N LYS A 36 24.85 20.99 -43.30
CA LYS A 36 26.19 20.69 -43.88
C LYS A 36 27.39 21.07 -42.97
N LYS A 37 28.59 20.47 -43.07
CA LYS A 37 29.23 19.69 -44.16
C LYS A 37 30.30 18.73 -43.58
N ALA A 38 30.61 17.63 -44.28
CA ALA A 38 31.58 16.61 -43.84
C ALA A 38 33.02 16.86 -44.35
N VAL A 39 34.03 16.39 -43.59
CA VAL A 39 35.39 16.04 -44.04
C VAL A 39 35.95 14.89 -43.17
N THR A 40 36.61 13.92 -43.79
CA THR A 40 37.47 12.87 -43.18
C THR A 40 38.80 12.82 -43.97
N PRO A 41 39.75 11.94 -43.62
CA PRO A 41 40.57 11.89 -42.40
C PRO A 41 42.06 12.12 -42.76
N LYS A 42 42.99 12.02 -41.79
CA LYS A 42 44.40 11.70 -42.11
C LYS A 42 45.12 10.96 -40.98
N ASP A 43 45.92 10.00 -41.39
CA ASP A 43 46.76 9.13 -40.56
C ASP A 43 48.00 9.86 -40.02
N ASN A 44 48.63 9.26 -39.01
CA ASN A 44 50.05 8.91 -39.13
C ASN A 44 50.43 7.79 -38.14
N ALA A 45 51.34 6.92 -38.57
CA ALA A 45 51.78 5.72 -37.85
C ALA A 45 53.31 5.63 -37.75
N SER A 46 53.82 4.65 -36.98
CA SER A 46 55.25 4.30 -36.74
C SER A 46 56.03 5.33 -35.89
N SER A 47 57.11 5.02 -35.14
CA SER A 47 58.01 3.85 -34.96
C SER A 47 58.72 3.97 -33.58
N SER A 48 59.25 2.96 -32.86
CA SER A 48 59.36 1.49 -33.01
C SER A 48 59.83 0.82 -31.68
N ALA A 49 60.41 -0.39 -31.76
CA ALA A 49 61.11 -1.21 -30.74
C ALA A 49 61.98 -0.46 -29.70
N SER A 50 62.14 -0.87 -28.42
CA SER A 50 62.17 -2.19 -27.75
C SER A 50 63.49 -2.98 -27.82
N SER A 51 63.69 -3.88 -26.82
CA SER A 51 64.82 -4.83 -26.62
C SER A 51 66.08 -4.25 -25.93
N ASN A 52 66.84 -4.98 -25.07
CA ASN A 52 66.60 -6.27 -24.40
C ASN A 52 67.65 -6.57 -23.28
N THR A 53 67.60 -7.79 -22.72
CA THR A 53 68.59 -8.52 -21.86
C THR A 53 68.64 -8.07 -20.38
N SER A 54 68.32 -8.88 -19.35
CA SER A 54 68.69 -10.27 -18.98
C SER A 54 70.16 -10.35 -18.48
N ASP A 55 70.59 -11.08 -17.43
CA ASP A 55 70.04 -12.08 -16.47
C ASP A 55 70.73 -11.86 -15.08
N GLY A 56 70.46 -12.54 -13.94
CA GLY A 56 69.56 -13.63 -13.55
C GLY A 56 69.92 -14.20 -12.14
N SER A 57 69.37 -15.38 -11.77
CA SER A 57 69.71 -16.25 -10.59
C SER A 57 69.48 -15.78 -9.12
N ASN A 58 68.82 -16.66 -8.34
CA ASN A 58 68.69 -16.72 -6.86
C ASN A 58 69.79 -17.66 -6.25
N PRO A 59 69.76 -18.05 -4.95
CA PRO A 59 69.80 -17.36 -3.63
C PRO A 59 71.11 -17.82 -2.87
N PRO A 60 71.21 -18.14 -1.53
CA PRO A 60 70.46 -17.88 -0.28
C PRO A 60 71.36 -17.41 0.92
N GLU A 61 70.99 -17.79 2.17
CA GLU A 61 71.80 -17.92 3.42
C GLU A 61 72.28 -16.64 4.15
N GLN A 62 71.76 -16.35 5.35
CA GLN A 62 72.12 -16.85 6.71
C GLN A 62 73.35 -16.16 7.35
N ALA A 63 73.14 -15.47 8.49
CA ALA A 63 73.88 -15.66 9.75
C ALA A 63 73.45 -14.65 10.83
N GLU A 64 73.58 -15.04 12.11
CA GLU A 64 73.25 -14.24 13.29
C GLU A 64 74.44 -13.37 13.75
N SER A 65 74.21 -12.29 14.51
CA SER A 65 74.63 -12.21 15.93
C SER A 65 74.59 -10.79 16.54
N ALA A 66 74.67 -10.77 17.88
CA ALA A 66 74.23 -9.75 18.82
C ALA A 66 75.01 -8.41 18.93
N ALA A 67 74.22 -7.36 19.23
CA ALA A 67 74.41 -6.34 20.28
C ALA A 67 75.64 -5.40 20.33
N SER A 68 75.37 -4.08 20.32
CA SER A 68 75.59 -3.20 21.49
C SER A 68 74.87 -1.84 21.39
N GLU A 69 74.65 -1.20 22.53
CA GLU A 69 73.82 0.00 22.80
C GLU A 69 74.29 1.34 22.18
N VAL A 70 73.36 2.30 22.02
CA VAL A 70 73.32 3.64 22.71
C VAL A 70 72.56 4.72 21.88
N ASN A 71 71.56 5.34 22.52
CA ASN A 71 70.92 6.67 22.27
C ASN A 71 70.79 7.25 20.84
N SER A 72 69.55 7.43 20.39
CA SER A 72 68.97 8.80 20.29
C SER A 72 67.43 8.77 20.24
N ALA A 73 66.79 9.69 20.96
CA ALA A 73 65.33 9.81 21.01
C ALA A 73 64.83 10.80 19.95
N ALA A 74 64.83 10.40 18.67
CA ALA A 74 64.30 11.21 17.57
C ALA A 74 63.94 10.39 16.31
N ASP A 75 63.13 9.33 16.43
CA ASP A 75 62.19 8.93 15.36
C ASP A 75 61.22 7.83 15.83
N ARG A 76 59.97 8.21 16.08
CA ARG A 76 58.85 7.28 16.29
C ARG A 76 57.57 7.83 15.66
N LEU A 77 57.58 8.00 14.33
CA LEU A 77 56.36 8.22 13.52
C LEU A 77 56.59 8.02 12.01
N ALA A 78 57.40 7.01 11.64
CA ALA A 78 57.58 6.55 10.26
C ALA A 78 56.94 5.16 10.03
N GLY A 79 55.73 4.96 10.58
CA GLY A 79 54.88 3.83 10.24
C GLY A 79 53.82 4.28 9.24
N THR A 80 53.96 3.91 7.97
CA THR A 80 52.93 4.15 6.96
C THR A 80 51.71 3.29 7.27
N LEU A 81 50.74 3.85 7.99
CA LEU A 81 49.43 3.25 8.18
C LEU A 81 48.67 3.24 6.85
N THR A 82 48.92 2.23 6.02
CA THR A 82 48.03 1.85 4.92
C THR A 82 46.78 1.16 5.47
N GLY A 83 46.06 1.88 6.33
CA GLY A 83 44.70 1.49 6.70
C GLY A 83 43.78 1.91 5.56
N GLU A 84 43.34 0.96 4.74
CA GLU A 84 42.14 1.15 3.93
C GLU A 84 41.00 1.47 4.87
N THR A 85 40.72 2.77 5.00
CA THR A 85 39.65 3.26 5.85
C THR A 85 38.38 3.14 5.02
N THR A 86 37.86 1.91 4.93
CA THR A 86 36.56 1.64 4.35
C THR A 86 35.52 2.31 5.25
N VAL A 87 35.23 3.58 4.97
CA VAL A 87 34.15 4.33 5.60
C VAL A 87 32.85 3.67 5.15
N LYS A 88 32.41 2.66 5.92
CA LYS A 88 31.12 2.01 5.67
C LYS A 88 30.04 3.07 5.78
N LYS A 89 29.44 3.38 4.63
CA LYS A 89 28.30 4.27 4.50
C LYS A 89 27.20 3.75 5.42
N GLN A 90 26.66 4.58 6.30
CA GLN A 90 25.54 4.18 7.15
C GLN A 90 24.35 3.77 6.26
N ARG A 91 23.62 2.71 6.62
CA ARG A 91 22.38 2.32 5.93
C ARG A 91 21.38 3.48 5.88
N SER A 92 20.61 3.61 4.80
CA SER A 92 19.59 4.66 4.68
C SER A 92 18.45 4.53 5.68
N ASP A 93 18.21 3.32 6.21
CA ASP A 93 17.17 3.01 7.18
C ASP A 93 17.67 3.00 8.65
N ALA A 94 18.90 3.45 8.91
CA ALA A 94 19.52 3.28 10.23
C ALA A 94 18.85 4.06 11.39
N ASN A 95 18.00 5.05 11.07
CA ASN A 95 17.20 5.79 12.03
C ASN A 95 15.71 5.37 12.02
N GLU A 96 15.35 4.38 11.21
CA GLU A 96 13.96 3.93 11.09
C GLU A 96 13.57 3.03 12.24
N ILE A 97 12.39 3.30 12.80
CA ILE A 97 11.79 2.48 13.85
C ILE A 97 10.81 1.53 13.16
N ARG A 98 10.94 0.24 13.48
CA ARG A 98 10.06 -0.80 12.94
C ARG A 98 8.99 -1.16 13.98
N PRO A 99 7.74 -1.36 13.56
CA PRO A 99 6.75 -1.95 14.44
C PRO A 99 7.13 -3.40 14.80
N ALA A 100 6.85 -3.78 16.04
CA ALA A 100 6.89 -5.17 16.47
C ALA A 100 5.46 -5.68 16.70
N GLY A 101 5.13 -6.85 16.12
CA GLY A 101 3.85 -7.52 16.33
C GLY A 101 2.67 -6.94 15.53
N ASN A 102 1.45 -7.15 16.02
CA ASN A 102 0.22 -6.85 15.30
C ASN A 102 -0.14 -5.35 15.32
N CYS A 103 0.28 -4.60 14.30
CA CYS A 103 -0.12 -3.22 14.09
C CYS A 103 -1.64 -3.02 14.01
N ALA A 104 -2.39 -3.89 13.31
CA ALA A 104 -3.80 -3.68 13.01
C ALA A 104 -4.65 -3.42 14.26
N SER A 105 -4.35 -4.11 15.35
CA SER A 105 -5.04 -3.99 16.64
C SER A 105 -4.58 -2.81 17.52
N LEU A 106 -3.49 -2.10 17.22
CA LEU A 106 -2.92 -1.10 18.13
C LEU A 106 -3.88 0.06 18.45
N LEU A 107 -4.66 0.50 17.46
CA LEU A 107 -5.62 1.60 17.61
C LEU A 107 -6.88 1.19 18.40
N ASN A 108 -7.31 -0.07 18.24
CA ASN A 108 -8.60 -0.55 18.72
C ASN A 108 -8.50 -2.07 18.99
N PRO A 109 -7.94 -2.51 20.14
CA PRO A 109 -7.58 -3.91 20.38
C PRO A 109 -8.79 -4.79 20.75
N LEU A 110 -9.70 -4.97 19.79
CA LEU A 110 -10.90 -5.79 19.91
C LEU A 110 -10.58 -7.30 19.92
N LYS A 111 -11.59 -8.09 20.29
CA LYS A 111 -11.51 -9.56 20.37
C LYS A 111 -12.66 -10.21 19.62
N GLY A 112 -12.41 -11.40 19.08
CA GLY A 112 -13.36 -12.10 18.22
C GLY A 112 -13.08 -13.60 18.16
N TYR A 113 -14.03 -14.38 17.67
CA TYR A 113 -13.95 -15.84 17.70
C TYR A 113 -12.93 -16.41 16.71
N ALA A 114 -12.42 -15.60 15.78
CA ALA A 114 -11.36 -15.99 14.86
C ALA A 114 -9.94 -15.65 15.34
N ASP A 115 -9.74 -15.16 16.58
CA ASP A 115 -8.43 -14.66 17.08
C ASP A 115 -7.27 -15.64 16.79
N ASP A 116 -7.34 -16.89 17.24
CA ASP A 116 -6.28 -17.90 17.04
C ASP A 116 -6.02 -18.18 15.54
N LYS A 117 -7.08 -18.22 14.73
CA LYS A 117 -6.99 -18.46 13.28
C LYS A 117 -6.34 -17.27 12.57
N ALA A 118 -6.71 -16.06 12.97
CA ALA A 118 -6.20 -14.80 12.45
C ALA A 118 -4.73 -14.61 12.81
N GLU A 119 -4.34 -14.89 14.07
CA GLU A 119 -2.94 -14.88 14.48
C GLU A 119 -2.11 -15.91 13.72
N LYS A 120 -2.61 -17.15 13.56
CA LYS A 120 -1.94 -18.17 12.75
C LYS A 120 -1.78 -17.74 11.28
N MET A 121 -2.82 -17.18 10.68
CA MET A 121 -2.80 -16.70 9.29
C MET A 121 -1.83 -15.53 9.12
N ARG A 122 -1.88 -14.52 10.00
CA ARG A 122 -0.93 -13.40 10.06
C ARG A 122 0.52 -13.87 10.15
N ASN A 123 0.81 -14.74 11.12
CA ASN A 123 2.16 -15.24 11.35
C ASN A 123 2.65 -16.07 10.14
N GLY A 124 1.75 -16.83 9.49
CA GLY A 124 2.03 -17.51 8.23
C GLY A 124 2.39 -16.53 7.10
N ILE A 125 1.57 -15.50 6.88
CA ILE A 125 1.79 -14.45 5.87
C ILE A 125 3.11 -13.72 6.12
N LEU A 126 3.39 -13.31 7.36
CA LEU A 126 4.64 -12.63 7.74
C LEU A 126 5.89 -13.53 7.53
N ALA A 127 5.75 -14.83 7.82
CA ALA A 127 6.83 -15.82 7.70
C ALA A 127 7.02 -16.41 6.29
N THR A 128 6.22 -16.03 5.29
CA THR A 128 6.43 -16.45 3.89
C THR A 128 7.83 -16.07 3.40
N GLY A 129 8.47 -16.98 2.68
CA GLY A 129 9.86 -16.85 2.24
C GLY A 129 10.09 -15.81 1.14
N ASN A 130 11.33 -15.70 0.66
CA ASN A 130 11.68 -14.79 -0.43
C ASN A 130 10.95 -15.17 -1.73
N THR A 131 10.72 -14.19 -2.60
CA THR A 131 9.94 -14.33 -3.84
C THR A 131 10.42 -15.46 -4.76
N GLU A 132 11.73 -15.74 -4.81
CA GLU A 132 12.30 -16.86 -5.60
C GLU A 132 11.85 -18.27 -5.11
N GLN A 133 11.19 -18.38 -3.96
CA GLN A 133 10.58 -19.64 -3.50
C GLN A 133 9.21 -19.92 -4.13
N TYR A 134 8.52 -18.88 -4.63
CA TYR A 134 7.16 -18.96 -5.16
C TYR A 134 7.11 -18.65 -6.66
N TYR A 135 8.02 -17.80 -7.16
CA TYR A 135 8.04 -17.33 -8.55
C TYR A 135 9.37 -17.63 -9.23
N LYS A 136 9.29 -18.17 -10.44
CA LYS A 136 10.45 -18.37 -11.31
C LYS A 136 10.76 -17.07 -12.05
N ILE A 137 11.84 -16.41 -11.66
CA ILE A 137 12.41 -15.28 -12.42
C ILE A 137 13.11 -15.84 -13.66
N THR A 138 12.90 -15.23 -14.82
CA THR A 138 13.43 -15.71 -16.11
C THR A 138 14.38 -14.73 -16.80
N GLY A 139 14.30 -13.45 -16.44
CA GLY A 139 15.20 -12.38 -16.88
C GLY A 139 16.25 -12.05 -15.81
N LYS A 140 16.63 -10.78 -15.75
CA LYS A 140 17.62 -10.21 -14.82
C LYS A 140 17.00 -10.03 -13.43
N LYS A 141 17.87 -10.00 -12.42
CA LYS A 141 17.52 -9.67 -11.03
C LYS A 141 18.18 -8.36 -10.64
N TYR A 142 17.38 -7.39 -10.23
CA TYR A 142 17.82 -6.12 -9.69
C TYR A 142 17.58 -6.10 -8.19
N TYR A 143 18.61 -5.83 -7.41
CA TYR A 143 18.63 -5.90 -5.96
C TYR A 143 18.63 -4.48 -5.36
N VAL A 144 17.75 -4.24 -4.40
CA VAL A 144 17.61 -2.95 -3.70
C VAL A 144 17.85 -3.17 -2.20
N SER A 145 18.82 -2.47 -1.60
CA SER A 145 19.17 -2.57 -0.16
C SER A 145 19.42 -1.21 0.44
N ALA A 146 18.99 -0.98 1.69
CA ALA A 146 19.32 0.25 2.41
C ALA A 146 20.84 0.42 2.68
N ASP A 147 21.63 -0.67 2.59
CA ASP A 147 23.10 -0.63 2.66
C ASP A 147 23.77 -0.40 1.28
N GLY A 148 22.99 -0.41 0.20
CA GLY A 148 23.48 -0.27 -1.17
C GLY A 148 23.97 1.14 -1.54
N ASP A 149 24.36 1.28 -2.81
CA ASP A 149 24.71 2.56 -3.43
C ASP A 149 24.01 2.74 -4.79
N ASN A 150 23.58 3.95 -5.10
CA ASN A 150 22.90 4.26 -6.38
C ASN A 150 23.87 4.33 -7.57
N ALA A 151 25.18 4.26 -7.32
CA ALA A 151 26.19 4.04 -8.36
C ALA A 151 26.32 2.55 -8.76
N ASN A 152 25.79 1.62 -7.97
CA ASN A 152 25.90 0.19 -8.24
C ASN A 152 24.99 -0.26 -9.39
N SER A 153 25.33 -1.38 -10.03
CA SER A 153 24.55 -1.93 -11.14
C SER A 153 23.17 -2.48 -10.77
N GLY A 154 22.94 -2.79 -9.49
CA GLY A 154 21.78 -3.54 -9.01
C GLY A 154 21.83 -5.04 -9.31
N LEU A 155 22.80 -5.55 -10.08
CA LEU A 155 22.74 -6.93 -10.64
C LEU A 155 23.17 -8.05 -9.67
N SER A 156 23.53 -7.73 -8.43
CA SER A 156 23.78 -8.72 -7.37
C SER A 156 23.47 -8.15 -5.98
N PRO A 157 23.27 -8.98 -4.94
CA PRO A 157 23.06 -8.52 -3.58
C PRO A 157 24.16 -7.61 -3.01
N THR A 158 25.42 -7.80 -3.44
CA THR A 158 26.56 -6.96 -3.01
C THR A 158 26.67 -5.67 -3.83
N GLU A 159 26.10 -5.66 -5.03
CA GLU A 159 26.02 -4.52 -5.95
C GLU A 159 24.59 -3.93 -5.96
N ALA A 160 23.88 -3.98 -4.82
CA ALA A 160 22.50 -3.51 -4.73
C ALA A 160 22.41 -1.98 -4.86
N ILE A 161 21.36 -1.49 -5.53
CA ILE A 161 21.00 -0.07 -5.55
C ILE A 161 20.38 0.35 -4.22
N ARG A 162 20.49 1.64 -3.84
CA ARG A 162 20.13 2.11 -2.50
C ARG A 162 18.69 2.56 -2.35
N SER A 163 18.18 3.34 -3.30
CA SER A 163 16.84 3.93 -3.24
C SER A 163 15.88 3.34 -4.26
N VAL A 164 14.59 3.29 -3.90
CA VAL A 164 13.51 2.83 -4.79
C VAL A 164 13.39 3.73 -6.02
N ASP A 165 13.70 5.02 -5.89
CA ASP A 165 13.62 5.97 -7.00
C ASP A 165 14.50 5.55 -8.20
N MET A 166 15.62 4.86 -7.95
CA MET A 166 16.49 4.31 -9.00
C MET A 166 15.82 3.18 -9.80
N VAL A 167 14.82 2.49 -9.26
CA VAL A 167 14.06 1.46 -9.97
C VAL A 167 13.41 2.02 -11.24
N ALA A 168 12.97 3.28 -11.21
CA ALA A 168 12.40 3.95 -12.39
C ALA A 168 13.44 4.29 -13.49
N SER A 169 14.74 4.18 -13.20
CA SER A 169 15.82 4.34 -14.19
C SER A 169 16.28 3.02 -14.81
N LEU A 170 15.81 1.87 -14.29
CA LEU A 170 16.15 0.56 -14.81
C LEU A 170 15.41 0.29 -16.13
N SER A 171 16.13 -0.21 -17.13
CA SER A 171 15.54 -0.75 -18.36
C SER A 171 15.03 -2.17 -18.09
N LEU A 172 13.88 -2.26 -17.41
CA LEU A 172 13.22 -3.52 -17.06
C LEU A 172 12.52 -4.13 -18.28
N GLU A 173 12.70 -5.43 -18.47
CA GLU A 173 12.11 -6.23 -19.56
C GLU A 173 11.22 -7.35 -19.00
N GLU A 174 10.36 -7.94 -19.83
CA GLU A 174 9.51 -9.07 -19.42
C GLU A 174 10.37 -10.24 -18.87
N GLY A 175 9.98 -10.74 -17.70
CA GLY A 175 10.67 -11.81 -16.98
C GLY A 175 11.72 -11.31 -15.96
N ASP A 176 12.07 -10.02 -15.97
CA ASP A 176 12.94 -9.41 -14.95
C ASP A 176 12.26 -9.37 -13.57
N ALA A 177 13.08 -9.18 -12.53
CA ALA A 177 12.59 -8.93 -11.18
C ALA A 177 13.36 -7.82 -10.47
N VAL A 178 12.63 -7.03 -9.68
CA VAL A 178 13.16 -6.06 -8.71
C VAL A 178 12.93 -6.63 -7.31
N LEU A 179 14.01 -6.99 -6.63
CA LEU A 179 13.98 -7.64 -5.32
C LEU A 179 14.50 -6.67 -4.25
N PHE A 180 13.66 -6.40 -3.25
CA PHE A 180 13.98 -5.53 -2.12
C PHE A 180 14.52 -6.35 -0.94
N GLU A 181 15.51 -5.81 -0.24
CA GLU A 181 16.17 -6.49 0.87
C GLU A 181 15.23 -6.62 2.07
N ARG A 182 15.03 -7.86 2.55
CA ARG A 182 14.36 -8.13 3.82
C ARG A 182 15.17 -7.53 4.96
N GLY A 183 14.47 -7.00 5.95
CA GLY A 183 15.10 -6.18 6.98
C GLY A 183 15.57 -4.80 6.49
N SER A 184 15.12 -4.29 5.33
CA SER A 184 15.22 -2.86 4.98
C SER A 184 13.90 -2.09 5.19
N VAL A 185 14.01 -0.76 5.40
CA VAL A 185 12.91 0.20 5.19
C VAL A 185 13.29 1.12 4.03
N PHE A 186 12.33 1.37 3.15
CA PHE A 186 12.46 2.19 1.97
C PHE A 186 11.34 3.22 1.97
N ARG A 187 11.71 4.50 1.95
CA ARG A 187 10.75 5.60 1.80
C ARG A 187 10.72 6.06 0.35
N LEU A 188 9.52 6.21 -0.20
CA LEU A 188 9.31 6.70 -1.55
C LEU A 188 9.48 8.22 -1.60
N THR A 189 10.16 8.71 -2.65
CA THR A 189 10.01 10.11 -3.07
C THR A 189 9.09 10.23 -4.29
N GLN A 190 8.84 9.11 -4.98
CA GLN A 190 7.93 8.95 -6.12
C GLN A 190 7.26 7.57 -6.10
N THR A 191 6.08 7.48 -6.73
CA THR A 191 5.35 6.23 -6.96
C THR A 191 6.17 5.22 -7.80
N ILE A 192 6.11 3.93 -7.48
CA ILE A 192 6.64 2.87 -8.35
C ILE A 192 5.64 2.62 -9.49
N SER A 193 6.10 2.66 -10.74
CA SER A 193 5.28 2.32 -11.92
C SER A 193 5.63 0.92 -12.42
N PRO A 194 4.82 -0.12 -12.20
CA PRO A 194 5.13 -1.47 -12.67
C PRO A 194 5.20 -1.58 -14.19
N ILE A 195 6.18 -2.35 -14.67
CA ILE A 195 6.35 -2.71 -16.07
C ILE A 195 5.75 -4.10 -16.31
N SER A 196 5.07 -4.28 -17.44
CA SER A 196 4.45 -5.56 -17.80
C SER A 196 5.47 -6.70 -17.83
N GLY A 197 5.11 -7.85 -17.30
CA GLY A 197 5.99 -9.03 -17.22
C GLY A 197 7.00 -9.03 -16.07
N VAL A 198 7.00 -8.03 -15.19
CA VAL A 198 8.02 -7.86 -14.13
C VAL A 198 7.50 -8.27 -12.75
N ILE A 199 8.39 -8.87 -11.96
CA ILE A 199 8.14 -9.25 -10.56
C ILE A 199 8.77 -8.21 -9.63
N TYR A 200 8.00 -7.67 -8.69
CA TYR A 200 8.45 -6.80 -7.60
C TYR A 200 8.35 -7.59 -6.29
N GLY A 201 9.49 -7.95 -5.71
CA GLY A 201 9.56 -9.00 -4.69
C GLY A 201 10.61 -8.76 -3.60
N SER A 202 10.96 -9.81 -2.86
CA SER A 202 11.92 -9.75 -1.74
C SER A 202 13.10 -10.72 -1.88
N TYR A 203 14.23 -10.38 -1.24
CA TYR A 203 15.39 -11.25 -1.04
C TYR A 203 16.02 -11.05 0.35
N GLY A 204 16.91 -11.96 0.77
CA GLY A 204 17.67 -11.82 2.02
C GLY A 204 16.96 -12.41 3.24
N SER A 205 17.09 -11.77 4.40
CA SER A 205 16.65 -12.28 5.70
C SER A 205 16.10 -11.20 6.62
N GLY A 206 15.25 -11.55 7.59
CA GLY A 206 14.59 -10.62 8.50
C GLY A 206 13.13 -10.37 8.11
N ASP A 207 12.56 -9.26 8.56
CA ASP A 207 11.18 -8.87 8.22
C ASP A 207 11.02 -8.58 6.73
N LYS A 208 9.78 -8.50 6.24
CA LYS A 208 9.48 -8.11 4.85
C LYS A 208 10.08 -6.73 4.53
N PRO A 209 10.48 -6.46 3.28
CA PRO A 209 10.97 -5.14 2.91
C PRO A 209 9.82 -4.13 3.05
N ALA A 210 10.04 -3.10 3.85
CA ALA A 210 9.02 -2.10 4.13
C ALA A 210 9.10 -0.95 3.12
N ILE A 211 8.06 -0.76 2.32
CA ILE A 211 7.91 0.32 1.33
C ILE A 211 6.89 1.32 1.87
N TYR A 212 7.37 2.49 2.31
CA TYR A 212 6.54 3.52 2.94
C TYR A 212 6.34 4.72 2.02
N ALA A 213 5.08 5.11 1.81
CA ALA A 213 4.70 6.32 1.10
C ALA A 213 4.65 7.58 2.01
N SER A 214 5.01 7.43 3.30
CA SER A 214 5.36 8.59 4.12
C SER A 214 6.82 9.00 3.85
N PRO A 215 7.09 10.26 3.47
CA PRO A 215 8.41 10.68 2.97
C PRO A 215 9.55 10.59 3.99
N LYS A 216 9.24 10.66 5.28
CA LYS A 216 10.18 10.62 6.41
C LYS A 216 9.41 10.34 7.70
N ASN A 217 10.11 9.88 8.74
CA ASN A 217 9.52 9.80 10.06
C ASN A 217 9.42 11.21 10.68
N TYR A 218 8.21 11.72 10.87
CA TYR A 218 7.97 13.04 11.43
C TYR A 218 8.16 13.10 12.95
N ALA A 219 8.48 11.98 13.61
CA ALA A 219 8.94 11.98 15.01
C ALA A 219 10.39 12.49 15.17
N ALA A 220 11.18 12.59 14.10
CA ALA A 220 12.58 13.00 14.22
C ALA A 220 12.73 14.42 14.80
N ASP A 221 13.87 14.65 15.46
CA ASP A 221 14.14 15.91 16.16
C ASP A 221 14.17 17.12 15.21
N ASN A 222 13.75 18.28 15.75
CA ASN A 222 13.70 19.59 15.09
C ASN A 222 12.67 19.74 13.94
N ILE A 223 11.87 18.70 13.62
CA ILE A 223 10.81 18.78 12.61
C ILE A 223 9.69 19.75 13.02
N TRP A 224 9.21 19.65 14.26
CA TRP A 224 8.05 20.41 14.74
C TRP A 224 8.45 21.70 15.43
N GLN A 225 7.91 22.81 14.94
CA GLN A 225 8.08 24.16 15.49
C GLN A 225 6.75 24.66 16.10
N PRO A 226 6.78 25.54 17.12
CA PRO A 226 5.55 26.12 17.64
C PRO A 226 4.85 27.00 16.58
N SER A 227 3.52 26.93 16.54
CA SER A 227 2.69 27.90 15.80
C SER A 227 2.28 29.08 16.69
N LEU A 228 1.54 30.05 16.14
CA LEU A 228 0.96 31.14 16.91
C LEU A 228 -0.19 30.68 17.85
N LYS A 229 -0.82 29.53 17.57
CA LYS A 229 -1.88 28.97 18.40
C LYS A 229 -1.29 28.04 19.45
N LYS A 230 -1.65 28.27 20.72
CA LYS A 230 -1.21 27.44 21.85
C LYS A 230 -1.50 25.96 21.59
N ASN A 231 -0.55 25.10 21.97
CA ASN A 231 -0.58 23.64 21.78
C ASN A 231 -0.61 23.17 20.32
N VAL A 232 -0.57 24.07 19.32
CA VAL A 232 -0.47 23.70 17.91
C VAL A 232 0.97 23.86 17.43
N TRP A 233 1.50 22.78 16.91
CA TRP A 233 2.82 22.68 16.29
C TRP A 233 2.66 22.67 14.77
N LYS A 234 3.73 23.05 14.07
CA LYS A 234 3.78 23.04 12.60
C LYS A 234 5.07 22.40 12.09
N ALA A 235 4.99 21.76 10.93
CA ALA A 235 6.12 21.17 10.22
C ALA A 235 5.97 21.36 8.70
N GLU A 236 7.08 21.30 7.97
CA GLU A 236 7.07 21.35 6.50
C GLU A 236 6.50 20.06 5.90
N PHE A 237 5.52 20.22 5.01
CA PHE A 237 4.84 19.16 4.28
C PHE A 237 4.43 19.68 2.89
N SER A 238 5.38 19.65 1.95
CA SER A 238 5.27 20.21 0.59
C SER A 238 4.48 19.36 -0.40
N TYR A 239 3.75 18.35 0.08
CA TYR A 239 2.86 17.50 -0.71
C TYR A 239 1.48 18.17 -0.85
N LYS A 240 0.66 17.74 -1.80
CA LYS A 240 -0.63 18.39 -2.09
C LYS A 240 -1.69 18.08 -1.04
N GLN A 241 -1.64 16.91 -0.40
CA GLN A 241 -2.60 16.53 0.63
C GLN A 241 -1.98 15.57 1.67
N ALA A 242 -2.36 15.75 2.94
CA ALA A 242 -2.11 14.79 4.00
C ALA A 242 -3.35 13.93 4.24
N GLY A 243 -3.38 12.73 3.65
CA GLY A 243 -4.53 11.82 3.74
C GLY A 243 -4.76 11.29 5.16
N SER A 244 -3.70 10.99 5.90
CA SER A 244 -3.76 10.62 7.32
C SER A 244 -2.44 10.87 8.04
N MET A 245 -2.48 10.83 9.37
CA MET A 245 -1.29 10.90 10.23
C MET A 245 -1.36 9.75 11.22
N VAL A 246 -0.34 8.90 11.24
CA VAL A 246 -0.31 7.66 12.04
C VAL A 246 0.79 7.79 13.08
N PHE A 247 0.49 7.49 14.34
CA PHE A 247 1.41 7.70 15.47
C PHE A 247 1.79 6.38 16.12
N ASP A 248 3.07 6.18 16.43
CA ASP A 248 3.60 4.97 17.07
C ASP A 248 3.19 3.69 16.32
N HIS A 249 3.30 3.70 14.99
CA HIS A 249 2.80 2.68 14.05
C HIS A 249 1.30 2.35 14.19
N GLY A 250 0.51 3.30 14.70
CA GLY A 250 -0.94 3.28 14.74
C GLY A 250 -1.56 2.94 16.09
N LYS A 251 -0.90 3.31 17.19
CA LYS A 251 -1.56 3.41 18.52
C LYS A 251 -2.56 4.57 18.56
N GLU A 252 -2.22 5.68 17.90
CA GLU A 252 -3.13 6.79 17.65
C GLU A 252 -3.12 7.08 16.13
N VAL A 253 -4.22 7.61 15.59
CA VAL A 253 -4.33 8.09 14.21
C VAL A 253 -4.99 9.47 14.26
N GLY A 254 -4.48 10.43 13.50
CA GLY A 254 -4.94 11.80 13.52
C GLY A 254 -6.36 11.99 12.98
N PHE A 255 -7.00 13.09 13.37
CA PHE A 255 -8.30 13.51 12.86
C PHE A 255 -8.11 14.69 11.90
N LEU A 256 -8.44 14.51 10.62
CA LEU A 256 -8.31 15.57 9.63
C LEU A 256 -9.33 16.68 9.91
N LYS A 257 -8.83 17.92 9.96
CA LYS A 257 -9.60 19.16 9.92
C LYS A 257 -9.30 19.87 8.60
N ILE A 258 -10.29 20.54 8.03
CA ILE A 258 -10.22 21.13 6.68
C ILE A 258 -10.46 22.64 6.65
N ALA A 259 -11.05 23.21 7.70
CA ALA A 259 -11.33 24.66 7.80
C ALA A 259 -10.29 25.41 8.66
N GLY A 260 -9.03 24.97 8.62
CA GLY A 260 -7.90 25.70 9.19
C GLY A 260 -7.53 25.37 10.65
N VAL A 261 -6.46 26.03 11.09
CA VAL A 261 -5.81 25.87 12.41
C VAL A 261 -6.77 26.08 13.59
N ASP A 262 -7.84 26.86 13.41
CA ASP A 262 -8.83 27.11 14.46
C ASP A 262 -9.63 25.86 14.86
N GLN A 263 -9.80 24.89 13.95
CA GLN A 263 -10.47 23.61 14.25
C GLN A 263 -9.63 22.67 15.14
N LEU A 264 -8.32 22.92 15.26
CA LEU A 264 -7.42 22.08 16.06
C LEU A 264 -7.63 22.35 17.55
N THR A 265 -8.25 21.40 18.26
CA THR A 265 -8.69 21.60 19.66
C THR A 265 -8.37 20.41 20.58
N SER A 266 -8.11 19.23 20.02
CA SER A 266 -7.80 17.99 20.74
C SER A 266 -6.52 17.35 20.20
N ASN A 267 -5.79 16.60 21.04
CA ASN A 267 -4.60 15.86 20.61
C ASN A 267 -4.89 15.00 19.36
N THR A 268 -3.96 15.02 18.42
CA THR A 268 -4.03 14.35 17.10
C THR A 268 -5.00 14.98 16.08
N ASP A 269 -5.72 16.06 16.41
CA ASP A 269 -6.30 16.93 15.38
C ASP A 269 -5.16 17.48 14.50
N PHE A 270 -5.28 17.34 13.18
CA PHE A 270 -4.33 17.91 12.22
C PHE A 270 -5.02 18.65 11.08
N TYR A 271 -4.33 19.65 10.53
CA TYR A 271 -4.77 20.43 9.36
C TYR A 271 -3.57 20.64 8.45
N HIS A 272 -3.73 20.40 7.15
CA HIS A 272 -2.70 20.66 6.15
C HIS A 272 -3.06 21.91 5.35
N ASN A 273 -2.15 22.89 5.38
CA ASN A 273 -2.20 24.05 4.49
C ASN A 273 -1.33 23.77 3.27
N ALA A 274 -1.94 23.29 2.19
CA ALA A 274 -1.25 22.96 0.94
C ALA A 274 -0.61 24.18 0.28
N ASP A 275 -1.23 25.37 0.37
CA ASP A 275 -0.72 26.60 -0.24
C ASP A 275 0.58 27.09 0.43
N GLU A 276 0.72 26.87 1.75
CA GLU A 276 1.95 27.16 2.50
C GLU A 276 2.95 26.00 2.50
N GLY A 277 2.53 24.79 2.11
CA GLY A 277 3.32 23.56 2.29
C GLY A 277 3.57 23.22 3.77
N ILE A 278 2.62 23.53 4.66
CA ILE A 278 2.76 23.38 6.12
C ILE A 278 1.65 22.48 6.67
N ILE A 279 2.02 21.50 7.49
CA ILE A 279 1.06 20.74 8.30
C ILE A 279 1.09 21.20 9.75
N TYR A 280 -0.11 21.33 10.32
CA TYR A 280 -0.36 21.75 11.70
C TYR A 280 -0.95 20.59 12.50
N LEU A 281 -0.48 20.40 13.74
CA LEU A 281 -0.88 19.32 14.65
C LEU A 281 -1.13 19.88 16.05
N TYR A 282 -2.27 19.57 16.65
CA TYR A 282 -2.50 19.82 18.07
C TYR A 282 -1.79 18.75 18.92
N CYS A 283 -0.89 19.19 19.80
CA CYS A 283 -0.27 18.38 20.83
C CYS A 283 -0.05 19.20 22.10
N ASP A 284 -0.88 18.99 23.13
CA ASP A 284 -0.73 19.63 24.44
C ASP A 284 0.29 18.94 25.36
N LYS A 285 0.65 17.69 25.02
CA LYS A 285 1.67 16.86 25.69
C LYS A 285 3.10 17.41 25.50
N GLY A 286 3.31 18.34 24.56
CA GLY A 286 4.62 18.93 24.24
C GLY A 286 4.94 18.86 22.74
N ASN A 287 6.21 19.01 22.39
CA ASN A 287 6.67 18.90 21.00
C ASN A 287 6.42 17.45 20.50
N PRO A 288 5.75 17.23 19.34
CA PRO A 288 5.43 15.89 18.85
C PRO A 288 6.64 14.95 18.73
N SER A 289 7.83 15.45 18.34
CA SER A 289 9.08 14.67 18.29
C SER A 289 9.56 14.14 19.65
N LYS A 290 9.00 14.62 20.76
CA LYS A 290 9.29 14.18 22.13
C LYS A 290 8.14 13.38 22.76
N VAL A 291 6.98 13.35 22.10
CA VAL A 291 5.76 12.66 22.57
C VAL A 291 5.61 11.30 21.89
N TYR A 292 5.87 11.24 20.59
CA TYR A 292 5.76 10.04 19.77
C TYR A 292 7.15 9.55 19.36
N LYS A 293 7.28 8.24 19.18
CA LYS A 293 8.50 7.61 18.63
C LYS A 293 8.45 7.56 17.10
N ASP A 294 7.25 7.52 16.55
CA ASP A 294 6.98 7.37 15.13
C ASP A 294 5.79 8.26 14.76
N ILE A 295 5.93 9.06 13.69
CA ILE A 295 4.85 9.86 13.11
C ILE A 295 4.93 9.76 11.59
N GLU A 296 3.99 9.04 11.00
CA GLU A 296 3.94 8.80 9.56
C GLU A 296 2.81 9.64 8.97
N ILE A 297 3.14 10.58 8.08
CA ILE A 297 2.16 11.40 7.37
C ILE A 297 1.96 10.81 5.98
N CYS A 298 0.74 10.36 5.70
CA CYS A 298 0.37 9.66 4.49
C CYS A 298 0.05 10.69 3.38
N SER A 299 0.99 10.86 2.44
CA SER A 299 0.87 11.80 1.30
C SER A 299 -0.09 11.30 0.22
N GLU A 300 -0.42 12.12 -0.79
CA GLU A 300 -1.18 11.68 -1.97
C GLU A 300 -0.46 10.66 -2.89
N MET A 301 0.75 10.23 -2.52
CA MET A 301 1.46 9.19 -3.27
C MET A 301 0.77 7.83 -3.16
N ARG A 302 0.83 7.08 -4.26
CA ARG A 302 0.54 5.64 -4.29
C ARG A 302 1.86 4.89 -4.15
N ILE A 303 1.84 3.66 -3.64
CA ILE A 303 3.07 2.86 -3.55
C ILE A 303 3.40 2.25 -4.92
N PHE A 304 2.45 1.50 -5.50
CA PHE A 304 2.48 1.05 -6.89
C PHE A 304 1.32 1.66 -7.69
N ALA A 305 1.61 2.22 -8.87
CA ALA A 305 0.61 2.67 -9.84
C ALA A 305 0.86 2.05 -11.23
N LEU A 306 0.01 1.11 -11.61
CA LEU A 306 0.03 0.51 -12.94
C LEU A 306 -0.64 1.47 -13.94
N ALA A 307 0.00 1.68 -15.09
CA ALA A 307 -0.56 2.44 -16.20
C ALA A 307 -1.72 1.69 -16.89
N ASN A 308 -2.30 2.28 -17.94
CA ASN A 308 -3.26 1.57 -18.79
C ASN A 308 -2.61 0.34 -19.45
N ASP A 309 -3.42 -0.71 -19.67
CA ASP A 309 -3.05 -1.91 -20.44
C ASP A 309 -1.80 -2.67 -19.92
N VAL A 310 -1.40 -2.47 -18.65
CA VAL A 310 -0.31 -3.21 -17.99
C VAL A 310 -0.74 -4.65 -17.68
N SER A 311 0.16 -5.62 -17.89
CA SER A 311 -0.15 -7.04 -17.65
C SER A 311 1.02 -7.92 -17.21
N ASN A 312 0.71 -9.09 -16.65
CA ASN A 312 1.70 -10.07 -16.15
C ASN A 312 2.64 -9.45 -15.08
N VAL A 313 2.05 -8.78 -14.09
CA VAL A 313 2.81 -8.13 -13.00
C VAL A 313 2.58 -8.88 -11.69
N THR A 314 3.66 -9.15 -10.96
CA THR A 314 3.59 -9.72 -9.61
C THR A 314 4.16 -8.74 -8.60
N ILE A 315 3.43 -8.48 -7.51
CA ILE A 315 3.87 -7.73 -6.34
C ILE A 315 3.81 -8.70 -5.15
N ASP A 316 4.97 -9.11 -4.65
CA ASP A 316 5.09 -10.26 -3.75
C ASP A 316 5.92 -9.96 -2.49
N ASN A 317 5.47 -10.47 -1.34
CA ASN A 317 6.27 -10.55 -0.12
C ASN A 317 6.72 -9.19 0.50
N LEU A 318 6.06 -8.08 0.16
CA LEU A 318 6.40 -6.74 0.63
C LEU A 318 5.54 -6.29 1.83
N CYS A 319 6.00 -5.26 2.54
CA CYS A 319 5.25 -4.54 3.58
C CYS A 319 4.94 -3.12 3.07
N LEU A 320 3.69 -2.82 2.71
CA LEU A 320 3.29 -1.60 2.00
C LEU A 320 2.45 -0.70 2.92
N LYS A 321 2.96 0.47 3.32
CA LYS A 321 2.29 1.30 4.34
C LYS A 321 2.33 2.81 4.09
N TYR A 322 1.44 3.51 4.78
CA TYR A 322 1.45 4.97 4.94
C TYR A 322 1.28 5.76 3.63
N SER A 323 0.44 5.24 2.73
CA SER A 323 -0.02 5.93 1.52
C SER A 323 -1.37 6.59 1.80
N GLY A 324 -1.53 7.86 1.48
CA GLY A 324 -2.84 8.54 1.58
C GLY A 324 -3.80 8.15 0.46
N ASP A 325 -3.29 7.64 -0.65
CA ASP A 325 -4.07 7.19 -1.80
C ASP A 325 -4.25 5.65 -1.73
N CYS A 326 -3.49 4.87 -2.51
CA CYS A 326 -3.58 3.40 -2.58
C CYS A 326 -2.19 2.73 -2.47
N ALA A 327 -2.12 1.52 -1.90
CA ALA A 327 -0.88 0.74 -1.92
C ALA A 327 -0.61 0.15 -3.31
N VAL A 328 -1.64 -0.39 -3.96
CA VAL A 328 -1.57 -0.82 -5.37
C VAL A 328 -2.79 -0.28 -6.10
N ALA A 329 -2.57 0.59 -7.09
CA ALA A 329 -3.64 1.05 -7.99
C ALA A 329 -3.30 0.70 -9.43
N GLY A 330 -4.27 0.27 -10.22
CA GLY A 330 -4.16 0.19 -11.67
C GLY A 330 -5.16 1.09 -12.38
N LEU A 331 -4.77 1.56 -13.56
CA LEU A 331 -5.68 2.22 -14.51
C LEU A 331 -6.30 1.18 -15.47
N GLU A 332 -6.76 1.62 -16.64
CA GLU A 332 -7.70 0.84 -17.46
C GLU A 332 -7.12 -0.48 -17.97
N LYS A 333 -7.98 -1.51 -18.07
CA LYS A 333 -7.73 -2.79 -18.77
C LYS A 333 -6.51 -3.59 -18.28
N ASN A 334 -6.11 -3.43 -17.03
CA ASN A 334 -5.00 -4.19 -16.46
C ASN A 334 -5.33 -5.69 -16.37
N SER A 335 -4.38 -6.59 -16.64
CA SER A 335 -4.67 -8.03 -16.73
C SER A 335 -3.52 -8.93 -16.26
N ASP A 336 -3.81 -10.06 -15.62
CA ASP A 336 -2.78 -10.95 -15.06
C ASP A 336 -1.92 -10.21 -14.01
N ILE A 337 -2.60 -9.62 -13.04
CA ILE A 337 -1.99 -8.85 -11.94
C ILE A 337 -2.10 -9.69 -10.67
N THR A 338 -0.96 -9.95 -10.03
CA THR A 338 -0.87 -10.75 -8.80
C THR A 338 -0.32 -9.91 -7.65
N VAL A 339 -1.03 -9.88 -6.52
CA VAL A 339 -0.57 -9.30 -5.26
C VAL A 339 -0.62 -10.37 -4.19
N THR A 340 0.53 -10.80 -3.68
CA THR A 340 0.63 -11.97 -2.79
C THR A 340 1.58 -11.77 -1.64
N ASN A 341 1.34 -12.52 -0.56
CA ASN A 341 2.23 -12.61 0.58
C ASN A 341 2.57 -11.24 1.23
N CYS A 342 1.79 -10.19 0.96
CA CYS A 342 2.09 -8.83 1.41
C CYS A 342 1.43 -8.51 2.75
N GLU A 343 2.08 -7.64 3.52
CA GLU A 343 1.46 -6.89 4.61
C GLU A 343 1.10 -5.50 4.06
N ILE A 344 -0.14 -5.06 4.20
CA ILE A 344 -0.61 -3.76 3.68
C ILE A 344 -1.39 -3.04 4.77
N GLY A 345 -0.95 -1.84 5.17
CA GLY A 345 -1.43 -1.21 6.40
C GLY A 345 -1.48 0.31 6.37
N TYR A 346 -2.51 0.89 6.98
CA TYR A 346 -2.71 2.35 7.08
C TYR A 346 -2.68 3.03 5.71
N ILE A 347 -3.67 2.69 4.88
CA ILE A 347 -3.84 3.24 3.54
C ILE A 347 -5.07 4.14 3.50
N GLY A 348 -4.94 5.30 2.87
CA GLY A 348 -6.06 6.14 2.48
C GLY A 348 -6.19 7.46 3.23
N GLY A 349 -7.35 8.10 3.00
CA GLY A 349 -7.80 9.32 3.65
C GLY A 349 -7.63 10.60 2.84
N ILE A 350 -7.19 10.52 1.58
CA ILE A 350 -7.09 11.67 0.66
C ILE A 350 -8.49 12.16 0.27
N GLU A 351 -8.64 13.48 0.12
CA GLU A 351 -9.90 14.13 -0.24
C GLU A 351 -10.15 14.09 -1.76
N PHE A 352 -11.40 13.77 -2.12
CA PHE A 352 -11.92 13.82 -3.48
C PHE A 352 -13.29 14.51 -3.48
N GLY A 353 -13.31 15.80 -3.79
CA GLY A 353 -14.53 16.61 -3.75
C GLY A 353 -15.07 16.77 -2.33
N THR A 354 -16.19 16.12 -2.01
CA THR A 354 -16.83 16.15 -0.67
C THR A 354 -16.76 14.83 0.09
N VAL A 355 -15.97 13.88 -0.42
CA VAL A 355 -15.70 12.57 0.18
C VAL A 355 -14.19 12.39 0.36
N ARG A 356 -13.82 11.38 1.13
CA ARG A 356 -12.44 10.88 1.24
C ARG A 356 -12.40 9.44 0.75
N TYR A 357 -11.30 9.02 0.17
CA TYR A 357 -11.12 7.69 -0.39
C TYR A 357 -9.76 7.11 0.01
N GLY A 358 -9.50 5.87 -0.39
CA GLY A 358 -8.19 5.25 -0.27
C GLY A 358 -8.31 3.75 -0.09
N ASN A 359 -8.21 3.05 -1.22
CA ASN A 359 -8.31 1.61 -1.28
C ASN A 359 -6.92 1.01 -1.10
N ALA A 360 -6.77 -0.06 -0.31
CA ALA A 360 -5.45 -0.68 -0.19
C ALA A 360 -5.00 -1.27 -1.53
N ILE A 361 -5.88 -1.98 -2.24
CA ILE A 361 -5.67 -2.42 -3.62
C ILE A 361 -6.88 -2.06 -4.48
N THR A 362 -6.65 -1.47 -5.66
CA THR A 362 -7.70 -1.17 -6.63
C THR A 362 -7.24 -1.31 -8.08
N LEU A 363 -8.13 -1.75 -8.98
CA LEU A 363 -7.91 -1.69 -10.43
C LEU A 363 -9.10 -0.93 -11.03
N TRP A 364 -8.82 0.17 -11.71
CA TRP A 364 -9.82 1.10 -12.24
C TRP A 364 -10.16 0.80 -13.71
N ASN A 365 -11.45 0.73 -14.06
CA ASN A 365 -11.94 0.52 -15.43
C ASN A 365 -11.46 -0.80 -16.08
N GLY A 366 -12.00 -1.90 -15.55
CA GLY A 366 -11.85 -3.25 -16.11
C GLY A 366 -10.56 -3.96 -15.72
N CYS A 367 -10.66 -5.26 -15.42
CA CYS A 367 -9.48 -6.10 -15.24
C CYS A 367 -9.73 -7.58 -15.57
N GLY A 368 -8.66 -8.26 -15.98
CA GLY A 368 -8.65 -9.71 -16.22
C GLY A 368 -7.66 -10.42 -15.28
N LYS A 369 -7.95 -11.65 -14.87
CA LYS A 369 -7.02 -12.51 -14.11
C LYS A 369 -6.36 -11.79 -12.92
N PHE A 370 -7.16 -11.14 -12.08
CA PHE A 370 -6.64 -10.37 -10.96
C PHE A 370 -6.60 -11.24 -9.69
N ASN A 371 -5.42 -11.48 -9.14
CA ASN A 371 -5.20 -12.37 -8.00
C ASN A 371 -4.68 -11.60 -6.78
N VAL A 372 -5.45 -11.59 -5.69
CA VAL A 372 -5.02 -11.06 -4.39
C VAL A 372 -5.12 -12.18 -3.38
N SER A 373 -4.00 -12.82 -3.05
CA SER A 373 -4.03 -14.03 -2.21
C SER A 373 -2.94 -14.07 -1.14
N ASN A 374 -3.28 -14.62 0.03
CA ASN A 374 -2.37 -14.75 1.18
C ASN A 374 -1.75 -13.41 1.62
N ASN A 375 -2.53 -12.32 1.62
CA ASN A 375 -2.12 -11.00 2.11
C ASN A 375 -2.75 -10.70 3.46
N TRP A 376 -2.07 -9.88 4.26
CA TRP A 376 -2.64 -9.27 5.47
C TRP A 376 -2.88 -7.79 5.19
N ILE A 377 -4.14 -7.39 5.00
CA ILE A 377 -4.54 -6.02 4.63
C ILE A 377 -5.38 -5.42 5.76
N TYR A 378 -4.96 -4.29 6.30
CA TYR A 378 -5.59 -3.75 7.50
C TYR A 378 -5.61 -2.22 7.58
N GLN A 379 -6.59 -1.69 8.32
CA GLN A 379 -6.74 -0.25 8.56
C GLN A 379 -6.71 0.57 7.25
N SER A 380 -7.42 0.13 6.21
CA SER A 380 -7.72 0.97 5.03
C SER A 380 -8.84 1.98 5.34
N PHE A 381 -8.76 3.16 4.74
CA PHE A 381 -9.77 4.22 4.93
C PHE A 381 -11.10 3.87 4.27
N ASP A 382 -11.05 3.33 3.06
CA ASP A 382 -12.22 3.13 2.20
C ASP A 382 -12.50 1.63 1.97
N THR A 383 -11.72 0.95 1.11
CA THR A 383 -11.84 -0.50 0.89
C THR A 383 -10.47 -1.23 0.95
N ALA A 384 -10.44 -2.49 1.37
CA ALA A 384 -9.21 -3.30 1.30
C ALA A 384 -8.89 -3.71 -0.15
N VAL A 385 -9.84 -4.32 -0.86
CA VAL A 385 -9.70 -4.65 -2.29
C VAL A 385 -10.94 -4.26 -3.09
N SER A 386 -10.77 -3.43 -4.12
CA SER A 386 -11.86 -2.95 -4.98
C SER A 386 -11.44 -2.89 -6.46
N PRO A 387 -11.76 -3.91 -7.29
CA PRO A 387 -11.91 -3.72 -8.72
C PRO A 387 -13.12 -2.81 -8.94
N GLN A 388 -12.91 -1.69 -9.63
CA GLN A 388 -13.96 -0.68 -9.79
C GLN A 388 -13.84 0.13 -11.08
N GLY A 389 -14.85 0.93 -11.42
CA GLY A 389 -14.78 1.84 -12.56
C GLY A 389 -16.02 2.69 -12.79
N SER A 390 -16.11 3.25 -14.00
CA SER A 390 -17.25 4.04 -14.45
C SER A 390 -17.58 3.91 -15.94
N ALA A 391 -16.73 3.23 -16.71
CA ALA A 391 -16.85 3.12 -18.16
C ALA A 391 -17.50 1.81 -18.64
N GLY A 392 -17.95 0.93 -17.74
CA GLY A 392 -18.70 -0.27 -18.11
C GLY A 392 -17.87 -1.36 -18.77
N TYR A 393 -16.65 -1.53 -18.27
CA TYR A 393 -15.71 -2.56 -18.72
C TYR A 393 -16.10 -3.97 -18.25
N GLU A 394 -15.37 -4.98 -18.75
CA GLU A 394 -15.44 -6.35 -18.26
C GLU A 394 -14.40 -6.60 -17.14
N TYR A 395 -14.86 -7.27 -16.09
CA TYR A 395 -14.10 -7.70 -14.92
C TYR A 395 -14.18 -9.22 -14.86
N THR A 396 -13.08 -9.92 -15.09
CA THR A 396 -13.10 -11.36 -15.34
C THR A 396 -11.96 -12.13 -14.66
N SER A 397 -12.28 -13.31 -14.12
CA SER A 397 -11.31 -14.22 -13.48
C SER A 397 -10.59 -13.59 -12.29
N ILE A 398 -11.34 -12.96 -11.38
CA ILE A 398 -10.80 -12.29 -10.19
C ILE A 398 -10.83 -13.25 -9.00
N THR A 399 -9.73 -13.34 -8.27
CA THR A 399 -9.51 -14.32 -7.19
C THR A 399 -8.98 -13.61 -5.94
N PHE A 400 -9.72 -13.72 -4.84
CA PHE A 400 -9.36 -13.23 -3.52
C PHE A 400 -9.34 -14.41 -2.54
N THR A 401 -8.17 -14.98 -2.23
CA THR A 401 -8.11 -16.15 -1.33
C THR A 401 -7.12 -16.05 -0.19
N ASP A 402 -7.50 -16.67 0.94
CA ASP A 402 -6.62 -16.86 2.10
C ASP A 402 -6.06 -15.54 2.68
N ASN A 403 -6.72 -14.41 2.44
CA ASN A 403 -6.32 -13.12 2.97
C ASN A 403 -6.85 -12.90 4.40
N LEU A 404 -6.04 -12.24 5.22
CA LEU A 404 -6.44 -11.69 6.51
C LEU A 404 -6.77 -10.21 6.34
N LEU A 405 -8.01 -9.83 6.63
CA LEU A 405 -8.56 -8.50 6.39
C LEU A 405 -9.06 -7.95 7.73
N GLU A 406 -8.47 -6.87 8.24
CA GLU A 406 -8.75 -6.42 9.62
C GLU A 406 -8.91 -4.89 9.75
N TYR A 407 -9.99 -4.44 10.39
CA TYR A 407 -10.25 -3.01 10.64
C TYR A 407 -10.30 -2.14 9.37
N ASN A 408 -10.47 -2.73 8.18
CA ASN A 408 -10.76 -1.99 6.96
C ASN A 408 -12.18 -1.41 7.04
N ASN A 409 -12.47 -0.30 6.36
CA ASN A 409 -13.84 0.22 6.30
C ASN A 409 -14.77 -0.71 5.49
N VAL A 410 -14.30 -1.15 4.33
CA VAL A 410 -14.85 -2.25 3.52
C VAL A 410 -13.75 -3.27 3.26
N ASP A 411 -14.06 -4.57 3.23
CA ASP A 411 -13.06 -5.58 2.88
C ASP A 411 -13.03 -5.84 1.37
N PHE A 412 -14.15 -6.24 0.76
CA PHE A 412 -14.26 -6.43 -0.70
C PHE A 412 -15.37 -5.59 -1.31
N GLU A 413 -15.06 -4.90 -2.41
CA GLU A 413 -16.01 -4.12 -3.21
C GLU A 413 -15.98 -4.52 -4.69
N TRP A 414 -17.13 -4.47 -5.35
CA TRP A 414 -17.27 -4.57 -6.81
C TRP A 414 -18.13 -3.41 -7.31
N TYR A 415 -17.56 -2.50 -8.11
CA TYR A 415 -18.26 -1.27 -8.47
C TYR A 415 -18.05 -0.85 -9.93
N ASP A 416 -19.12 -0.51 -10.64
CA ASP A 416 -19.00 0.30 -11.85
C ASP A 416 -20.17 1.28 -11.89
N HIS A 417 -19.97 2.52 -12.35
CA HIS A 417 -21.09 3.43 -12.57
C HIS A 417 -21.96 3.02 -13.77
N SER A 418 -21.41 2.31 -14.76
CA SER A 418 -22.13 1.96 -15.98
C SER A 418 -22.85 0.62 -15.87
N ALA A 419 -24.14 0.62 -16.21
CA ALA A 419 -24.95 -0.60 -16.34
C ALA A 419 -24.44 -1.58 -17.42
N SER A 420 -23.54 -1.15 -18.32
CA SER A 420 -22.93 -2.04 -19.33
C SER A 420 -21.78 -2.89 -18.81
N ALA A 421 -21.34 -2.69 -17.56
CA ALA A 421 -20.27 -3.48 -16.96
C ALA A 421 -20.61 -4.97 -16.95
N LYS A 422 -19.58 -5.81 -17.09
CA LYS A 422 -19.72 -7.27 -17.04
C LYS A 422 -18.83 -7.84 -15.95
N TRP A 423 -19.37 -8.76 -15.16
CA TRP A 423 -18.64 -9.41 -14.08
C TRP A 423 -18.68 -10.93 -14.25
N ARG A 424 -17.50 -11.57 -14.18
CA ARG A 424 -17.28 -12.97 -14.58
C ARG A 424 -16.28 -13.68 -13.70
N ASN A 425 -16.59 -14.91 -13.28
CA ASN A 425 -15.63 -15.84 -12.67
C ASN A 425 -14.88 -15.20 -11.48
N ILE A 426 -15.64 -14.80 -10.48
CA ILE A 426 -15.15 -14.06 -9.31
C ILE A 426 -15.18 -14.99 -8.10
N ARG A 427 -14.05 -15.15 -7.40
CA ARG A 427 -13.89 -16.11 -6.31
C ARG A 427 -13.34 -15.43 -5.05
N CYS A 428 -14.09 -15.48 -3.97
CA CYS A 428 -13.63 -15.15 -2.62
C CYS A 428 -13.60 -16.43 -1.76
N ASP A 429 -12.42 -16.94 -1.41
CA ASP A 429 -12.29 -18.24 -0.74
C ASP A 429 -11.36 -18.20 0.48
N GLY A 430 -11.77 -18.76 1.62
CA GLY A 430 -10.89 -18.97 2.78
C GLY A 430 -10.39 -17.72 3.51
N ASN A 431 -10.91 -16.53 3.19
CA ASN A 431 -10.47 -15.27 3.80
C ASN A 431 -11.00 -15.12 5.24
N ILE A 432 -10.28 -14.39 6.08
CA ILE A 432 -10.72 -13.98 7.42
C ILE A 432 -10.90 -12.45 7.43
N MET A 433 -12.15 -11.99 7.49
CA MET A 433 -12.57 -10.59 7.56
C MET A 433 -12.95 -10.25 9.00
N ARG A 434 -12.22 -9.37 9.67
CA ARG A 434 -12.40 -9.08 11.10
C ARG A 434 -12.55 -7.60 11.39
N PHE A 435 -13.46 -7.30 12.31
CA PHE A 435 -13.66 -5.95 12.81
C PHE A 435 -13.88 -4.93 11.68
N THR A 436 -14.48 -5.39 10.58
CA THR A 436 -14.77 -4.54 9.42
C THR A 436 -15.62 -3.36 9.87
N SER A 437 -15.26 -2.18 9.37
CA SER A 437 -15.85 -0.90 9.71
C SER A 437 -15.65 -0.47 11.19
N LEU A 438 -14.65 -1.03 11.90
CA LEU A 438 -14.25 -0.61 13.26
C LEU A 438 -12.82 -0.03 13.32
N GLY A 439 -12.20 0.26 12.17
CA GLY A 439 -10.88 0.92 12.09
C GLY A 439 -10.94 2.45 12.07
N TRP A 440 -9.79 3.08 11.82
CA TRP A 440 -9.69 4.54 11.79
C TRP A 440 -10.58 5.18 10.73
N GLY A 441 -10.76 4.47 9.60
CA GLY A 441 -11.60 4.85 8.47
C GLY A 441 -13.08 5.03 8.78
N THR A 442 -13.59 4.67 9.98
CA THR A 442 -15.02 4.83 10.36
C THR A 442 -15.28 5.76 11.56
N ARG A 443 -14.25 6.39 12.13
CA ARG A 443 -14.37 7.26 13.32
C ARG A 443 -15.13 8.55 13.02
N PRO A 444 -16.12 8.97 13.82
CA PRO A 444 -16.83 10.24 13.58
C PRO A 444 -15.88 11.46 13.66
N ASN A 445 -16.28 12.57 13.02
CA ASN A 445 -15.60 13.87 13.07
C ASN A 445 -14.18 13.94 12.44
N ASP A 446 -13.93 13.08 11.45
CA ASP A 446 -12.68 12.95 10.70
C ASP A 446 -12.90 13.34 9.22
N ALA A 447 -13.28 14.61 8.98
CA ALA A 447 -13.55 15.27 7.69
C ALA A 447 -14.47 14.58 6.64
N SER A 448 -15.28 15.40 5.94
CA SER A 448 -16.09 14.99 4.77
C SER A 448 -17.11 13.86 5.05
N TYR A 449 -17.86 13.45 4.01
CA TYR A 449 -18.85 12.37 4.13
C TYR A 449 -18.25 11.00 3.79
N ARG A 450 -18.69 9.97 4.53
CA ARG A 450 -18.52 8.56 4.17
C ARG A 450 -19.80 8.04 3.54
N GLY A 451 -19.68 7.19 2.53
CA GLY A 451 -20.84 6.63 1.82
C GLY A 451 -21.01 5.11 1.94
N ILE A 452 -20.09 4.42 2.64
CA ILE A 452 -19.81 3.01 2.39
C ILE A 452 -19.27 2.31 3.65
N GLU A 453 -19.81 1.13 3.98
CA GLU A 453 -19.30 0.22 5.02
C GLU A 453 -19.66 -1.26 4.68
N GLY A 454 -18.80 -2.22 5.07
CA GLY A 454 -19.14 -3.65 5.22
C GLY A 454 -18.15 -4.69 4.67
N CYS A 455 -18.29 -5.98 5.03
CA CYS A 455 -17.36 -7.04 4.55
C CYS A 455 -17.44 -7.25 3.04
N LEU A 456 -18.66 -7.34 2.50
CA LEU A 456 -18.94 -7.41 1.05
C LEU A 456 -19.78 -6.22 0.60
N ARG A 457 -19.35 -5.53 -0.45
CA ARG A 457 -20.07 -4.42 -1.05
C ARG A 457 -20.20 -4.56 -2.57
N GLY A 458 -21.36 -4.21 -3.14
CA GLY A 458 -21.52 -4.23 -4.59
C GLY A 458 -22.77 -3.51 -5.10
N ALA A 459 -22.74 -3.08 -6.36
CA ALA A 459 -23.83 -2.34 -7.00
C ALA A 459 -24.26 -2.96 -8.35
N THR A 460 -24.40 -4.28 -8.43
CA THR A 460 -24.37 -5.03 -9.69
C THR A 460 -25.72 -5.43 -10.28
N ALA A 461 -26.86 -5.04 -9.69
CA ALA A 461 -28.19 -5.54 -10.08
C ALA A 461 -28.62 -5.35 -11.55
N ASN A 462 -28.00 -4.41 -12.26
CA ASN A 462 -28.27 -4.13 -13.68
C ASN A 462 -27.15 -4.63 -14.61
N PHE A 463 -26.12 -5.29 -14.07
CA PHE A 463 -24.94 -5.73 -14.82
C PHE A 463 -25.11 -7.15 -15.34
N ASP A 464 -24.42 -7.44 -16.42
CA ASP A 464 -24.27 -8.80 -16.91
C ASP A 464 -23.32 -9.56 -15.96
N PHE A 465 -23.79 -10.65 -15.35
CA PHE A 465 -23.19 -11.23 -14.14
C PHE A 465 -23.24 -12.77 -14.17
N SER A 466 -22.10 -13.45 -14.00
CA SER A 466 -22.07 -14.90 -13.83
C SER A 466 -20.79 -15.42 -13.17
N GLY A 467 -20.87 -16.61 -12.56
CA GLY A 467 -19.71 -17.30 -11.99
C GLY A 467 -19.14 -16.62 -10.74
N PHE A 468 -19.98 -16.17 -9.81
CA PHE A 468 -19.52 -15.69 -8.50
C PHE A 468 -19.56 -16.79 -7.45
N SER A 469 -18.50 -16.86 -6.64
CA SER A 469 -18.41 -17.72 -5.47
C SER A 469 -17.84 -16.98 -4.27
N PHE A 470 -18.46 -17.17 -3.10
CA PHE A 470 -17.97 -16.68 -1.81
C PHE A 470 -18.02 -17.85 -0.83
N LYS A 471 -16.86 -18.46 -0.55
CA LYS A 471 -16.78 -19.74 0.16
C LYS A 471 -15.79 -19.78 1.30
N ASN A 472 -16.09 -20.59 2.32
CA ASN A 472 -15.18 -20.90 3.42
C ASN A 472 -14.63 -19.68 4.20
N ASN A 473 -15.23 -18.50 4.02
CA ASN A 473 -14.75 -17.26 4.63
C ASN A 473 -15.25 -17.14 6.07
N ILE A 474 -14.49 -16.44 6.91
CA ILE A 474 -14.90 -16.07 8.27
C ILE A 474 -15.13 -14.56 8.31
N MET A 475 -16.32 -14.13 8.72
CA MET A 475 -16.63 -12.74 9.06
C MET A 475 -16.74 -12.63 10.58
N ASP A 476 -15.76 -12.00 11.21
CA ASP A 476 -15.59 -11.97 12.66
C ASP A 476 -15.80 -10.56 13.22
N CYS A 477 -16.90 -10.37 13.95
CA CYS A 477 -17.27 -9.14 14.64
C CYS A 477 -17.32 -7.85 13.78
N PRO A 478 -17.94 -7.84 12.57
CA PRO A 478 -18.09 -6.60 11.80
C PRO A 478 -19.00 -5.59 12.51
N GLY A 479 -18.56 -4.33 12.55
CA GLY A 479 -19.29 -3.23 13.21
C GLY A 479 -20.52 -2.73 12.44
N ARG A 480 -20.58 -3.01 11.14
CA ARG A 480 -21.59 -2.52 10.17
C ARG A 480 -22.14 -3.69 9.34
N GLU A 481 -22.76 -3.43 8.20
CA GLU A 481 -23.22 -4.46 7.27
C GLU A 481 -22.17 -5.57 7.04
N VAL A 482 -22.60 -6.83 7.08
CA VAL A 482 -21.80 -7.97 6.60
C VAL A 482 -21.81 -7.96 5.07
N ILE A 483 -23.01 -7.76 4.48
CA ILE A 483 -23.21 -7.69 3.03
C ILE A 483 -24.08 -6.49 2.69
N ASN A 484 -23.61 -5.63 1.79
CA ASN A 484 -24.27 -4.43 1.31
C ASN A 484 -24.24 -4.41 -0.23
N TRP A 485 -25.15 -5.17 -0.86
CA TRP A 485 -25.01 -5.52 -2.28
C TRP A 485 -26.33 -5.45 -3.05
N SER A 486 -26.44 -4.54 -4.01
CA SER A 486 -27.53 -4.54 -5.01
C SER A 486 -27.39 -5.73 -5.98
N MET A 487 -28.35 -6.66 -5.96
CA MET A 487 -28.44 -7.78 -6.93
C MET A 487 -29.88 -8.03 -7.37
N SER A 488 -30.07 -8.50 -8.61
CA SER A 488 -31.36 -9.04 -9.06
C SER A 488 -31.69 -10.38 -8.36
N SER A 489 -32.93 -10.87 -8.49
CA SER A 489 -33.32 -12.18 -7.94
C SER A 489 -32.57 -13.34 -8.61
N GLU A 490 -32.32 -13.22 -9.91
CA GLU A 490 -31.57 -14.18 -10.73
C GLU A 490 -30.09 -14.19 -10.34
N GLN A 491 -29.49 -13.01 -10.15
CA GLN A 491 -28.10 -12.90 -9.68
C GLN A 491 -27.92 -13.47 -8.27
N LEU A 492 -28.84 -13.17 -7.34
CA LEU A 492 -28.84 -13.75 -6.00
C LEU A 492 -29.00 -15.28 -6.03
N ALA A 493 -29.77 -15.83 -6.97
CA ALA A 493 -29.89 -17.28 -7.16
C ALA A 493 -28.66 -17.92 -7.82
N ALA A 494 -27.88 -17.14 -8.58
CA ALA A 494 -26.64 -17.57 -9.23
C ALA A 494 -25.37 -17.34 -8.37
N PHE A 495 -25.50 -16.74 -7.18
CA PHE A 495 -24.41 -16.48 -6.25
C PHE A 495 -24.10 -17.75 -5.42
N ASP A 496 -22.93 -18.36 -5.66
CA ASP A 496 -22.52 -19.58 -4.96
C ASP A 496 -21.87 -19.27 -3.60
N MET A 497 -22.70 -19.21 -2.57
CA MET A 497 -22.29 -18.93 -1.19
C MET A 497 -22.39 -20.21 -0.33
N SER A 498 -21.26 -20.71 0.16
CA SER A 498 -21.18 -21.98 0.91
C SER A 498 -19.98 -22.08 1.86
N GLY A 499 -20.14 -22.76 3.00
CA GLY A 499 -19.08 -23.00 3.99
C GLY A 499 -18.67 -21.80 4.86
N ASN A 500 -19.39 -20.68 4.78
CA ASN A 500 -18.97 -19.45 5.45
C ASN A 500 -19.41 -19.38 6.92
N THR A 501 -18.61 -18.71 7.75
CA THR A 501 -18.88 -18.55 9.19
C THR A 501 -18.99 -17.07 9.57
N LEU A 502 -20.12 -16.67 10.16
CA LEU A 502 -20.34 -15.34 10.71
C LEU A 502 -20.32 -15.38 12.24
N TYR A 503 -19.48 -14.55 12.86
CA TYR A 503 -19.51 -14.24 14.29
C TYR A 503 -19.93 -12.78 14.46
N LEU A 504 -21.05 -12.54 15.14
CA LEU A 504 -21.64 -11.22 15.32
C LEU A 504 -21.63 -10.82 16.80
N ASN A 505 -20.67 -9.97 17.17
CA ASN A 505 -20.71 -9.27 18.44
C ASN A 505 -21.69 -8.07 18.34
N LYS A 506 -22.75 -8.08 19.16
CA LYS A 506 -23.75 -7.01 19.23
C LYS A 506 -23.24 -5.72 19.88
N THR A 507 -22.33 -5.79 20.86
CA THR A 507 -21.82 -4.59 21.54
C THR A 507 -21.01 -3.70 20.61
N TYR A 508 -20.26 -4.26 19.66
CA TYR A 508 -19.47 -3.48 18.70
C TYR A 508 -20.33 -2.68 17.70
N ARG A 509 -21.56 -3.13 17.44
CA ARG A 509 -22.50 -2.46 16.52
C ARG A 509 -23.22 -1.25 17.15
N LYS A 510 -23.22 -1.12 18.48
CA LYS A 510 -23.95 -0.06 19.23
C LYS A 510 -23.47 1.35 18.90
N ILE A 511 -22.28 1.49 18.31
CA ILE A 511 -21.69 2.78 17.90
C ILE A 511 -22.45 3.39 16.71
N PHE A 512 -23.08 2.57 15.86
CA PHE A 512 -23.63 2.98 14.55
C PHE A 512 -25.16 2.90 14.48
N ASN A 513 -25.85 3.44 15.49
CA ASN A 513 -27.32 3.35 15.65
C ASN A 513 -28.17 3.88 14.47
N SER A 514 -27.60 4.59 13.50
CA SER A 514 -28.32 5.18 12.36
C SER A 514 -28.50 4.25 11.16
N ASN A 515 -27.68 3.20 11.00
CA ASN A 515 -27.80 2.25 9.89
C ASN A 515 -27.80 0.80 10.42
N PRO A 516 -28.98 0.15 10.55
CA PRO A 516 -29.15 -1.03 11.40
C PRO A 516 -29.02 -2.38 10.69
N ALA A 517 -28.78 -2.41 9.38
CA ALA A 517 -28.81 -3.65 8.59
C ALA A 517 -27.61 -4.56 8.90
N ILE A 518 -27.87 -5.86 9.02
CA ILE A 518 -26.80 -6.89 9.06
C ILE A 518 -26.46 -7.32 7.64
N MET A 519 -27.48 -7.51 6.79
CA MET A 519 -27.35 -7.77 5.36
C MET A 519 -28.38 -6.92 4.61
N ARG A 520 -28.02 -6.45 3.42
CA ARG A 520 -28.85 -5.56 2.61
C ARG A 520 -28.70 -5.90 1.13
N ASN A 521 -29.75 -6.44 0.51
CA ASN A 521 -29.87 -6.41 -0.95
C ASN A 521 -30.70 -5.21 -1.37
N LEU A 522 -30.05 -4.19 -1.95
CA LEU A 522 -30.65 -2.90 -2.30
C LEU A 522 -31.83 -2.99 -3.30
N ASN A 523 -31.94 -4.06 -4.09
CA ASN A 523 -32.95 -4.19 -5.14
C ASN A 523 -34.10 -5.16 -4.80
N ASN A 524 -34.06 -5.83 -3.64
CA ASN A 524 -35.14 -6.71 -3.20
C ASN A 524 -35.85 -6.13 -1.96
N ALA A 525 -37.11 -5.69 -2.15
CA ALA A 525 -37.94 -5.08 -1.10
C ALA A 525 -38.20 -6.01 0.11
N GLU A 526 -38.19 -7.33 -0.09
CA GLU A 526 -38.40 -8.30 1.00
C GLU A 526 -37.14 -8.49 1.86
N ASN A 527 -35.96 -8.32 1.26
CA ASN A 527 -34.64 -8.52 1.87
C ASN A 527 -33.95 -7.22 2.32
N THR A 528 -34.53 -6.03 2.06
CA THR A 528 -33.88 -4.73 2.33
C THR A 528 -34.01 -4.25 3.78
N ALA A 529 -35.03 -4.68 4.54
CA ALA A 529 -35.49 -3.90 5.70
C ALA A 529 -36.24 -4.68 6.82
N LYS A 530 -35.97 -5.98 7.06
CA LYS A 530 -36.72 -6.75 8.10
C LYS A 530 -36.06 -6.87 9.48
N TYR A 531 -34.75 -6.66 9.62
CA TYR A 531 -34.02 -7.07 10.83
C TYR A 531 -33.22 -5.91 11.45
N PHE A 532 -33.87 -5.17 12.34
CA PHE A 532 -33.37 -3.92 12.93
C PHE A 532 -32.56 -4.16 14.23
N ASN A 533 -31.22 -4.11 14.11
CA ASN A 533 -30.09 -4.00 15.07
C ASN A 533 -30.16 -4.29 16.59
N LYS A 534 -31.29 -4.30 17.31
CA LYS A 534 -31.28 -4.30 18.79
C LYS A 534 -31.48 -5.68 19.42
N ASP A 535 -32.42 -6.46 18.88
CA ASP A 535 -32.89 -7.70 19.49
C ASP A 535 -32.57 -8.96 18.65
N VAL A 536 -31.62 -8.85 17.71
CA VAL A 536 -31.17 -9.98 16.88
C VAL A 536 -30.49 -11.02 17.77
N ASN A 537 -31.20 -12.11 18.04
CA ASN A 537 -30.67 -13.30 18.69
C ASN A 537 -30.06 -14.27 17.64
N SER A 538 -29.42 -15.34 18.09
CA SER A 538 -28.75 -16.31 17.22
C SER A 538 -29.68 -17.01 16.24
N GLN A 539 -30.93 -17.31 16.62
CA GLN A 539 -31.91 -17.93 15.72
C GLN A 539 -32.27 -16.98 14.58
N THR A 540 -32.65 -15.73 14.91
CA THR A 540 -32.96 -14.73 13.88
C THR A 540 -31.75 -14.43 13.00
N LEU A 541 -30.53 -14.41 13.55
CA LEU A 541 -29.32 -14.26 12.74
C LEU A 541 -29.14 -15.43 11.75
N GLU A 542 -29.31 -16.67 12.20
CA GLU A 542 -29.21 -17.84 11.33
C GLU A 542 -30.30 -17.84 10.26
N GLU A 543 -31.55 -17.50 10.59
CA GLU A 543 -32.64 -17.37 9.62
C GLU A 543 -32.30 -16.40 8.48
N ILE A 544 -31.70 -15.24 8.78
CA ILE A 544 -31.26 -14.27 7.75
C ILE A 544 -30.07 -14.82 6.97
N TRP A 545 -29.10 -15.44 7.65
CA TRP A 545 -27.91 -16.00 7.02
C TRP A 545 -28.28 -17.07 5.98
N ARG A 546 -29.27 -17.91 6.28
CA ARG A 546 -29.78 -18.96 5.39
C ARG A 546 -30.47 -18.44 4.12
N LEU A 547 -30.83 -17.16 4.05
CA LEU A 547 -31.32 -16.53 2.81
C LEU A 547 -30.19 -16.37 1.78
N TRP A 548 -28.94 -16.24 2.25
CA TRP A 548 -27.74 -16.05 1.45
C TRP A 548 -26.92 -17.34 1.34
N ASP A 549 -26.54 -17.93 2.48
CA ASP A 549 -25.72 -19.13 2.57
C ASP A 549 -26.55 -20.35 3.03
N LYS A 550 -26.94 -21.16 2.04
CA LYS A 550 -27.83 -22.31 2.23
C LYS A 550 -27.07 -23.58 2.63
N ASP A 551 -25.74 -23.57 2.68
CA ASP A 551 -24.95 -24.77 2.93
C ASP A 551 -24.98 -25.16 4.42
N SER A 552 -25.24 -26.44 4.72
CA SER A 552 -25.39 -26.93 6.09
C SER A 552 -24.12 -26.82 6.95
N SER A 553 -22.94 -26.73 6.34
CA SER A 553 -21.67 -26.49 7.02
C SER A 553 -21.53 -25.04 7.51
N SER A 554 -22.14 -24.08 6.81
CA SER A 554 -22.12 -22.66 7.15
C SER A 554 -22.79 -22.37 8.49
N LYS A 555 -22.30 -21.36 9.20
CA LYS A 555 -22.72 -21.02 10.57
C LYS A 555 -22.87 -19.52 10.77
N ALA A 556 -23.79 -19.11 11.63
CA ALA A 556 -23.89 -17.76 12.13
C ALA A 556 -24.11 -17.77 13.65
N TYR A 557 -23.34 -16.97 14.38
CA TYR A 557 -23.35 -16.91 15.84
C TYR A 557 -23.55 -15.48 16.31
N CYS A 558 -24.46 -15.24 17.26
CA CYS A 558 -24.72 -13.92 17.84
C CYS A 558 -24.41 -13.93 19.34
N PHE A 559 -23.72 -12.88 19.83
CA PHE A 559 -23.32 -12.72 21.23
C PHE A 559 -23.16 -11.23 21.58
N ASP A 560 -22.86 -10.90 22.85
CA ASP A 560 -22.61 -9.54 23.34
C ASP A 560 -21.12 -9.33 23.66
#